data_AF-A0A0D0D977-F1
#
_entry.id   AF-A0A0D0D977-F1
#
_cell.length_a   1.000
_cell.length_b   1.000
_cell.length_c   1.000
_cell.angle_alpha   90.00
_cell.angle_beta   90.00
_cell.angle_gamma   90.00
#
_symmetry.space_group_name_H-M   'P 1'
#
loop_
_entity.id
_entity.type
_entity.pdbx_description
1 polymer ?
#
loop_
_entity_poly.entity_id
_entity_poly.type
_entity_poly.pdbx_seq_one_letter_code
_entity_poly.pdbx_strand_id
1 'polypeptide(L)' 'LLHLGVGIKNCGPVWTTWTFYMEHFCGMLQNSLQSQSRPWSNLNNSLLHMAYLEQLGVCY' A
#
# COMPACT_ATOMS: atom_id res chain seq x y z
N LEU A 1 -16.64 -16.92 -12.27
CA LEU A 1 -16.05 -17.60 -11.09
C LEU A 1 -14.92 -18.59 -11.43
N LEU A 2 -14.89 -19.24 -12.60
CA LEU A 2 -13.86 -20.25 -12.93
C LEU A 2 -12.42 -19.68 -13.06
N HIS A 3 -12.27 -18.40 -13.43
CA HIS A 3 -10.95 -17.78 -13.64
C HIS A 3 -10.20 -17.46 -12.34
N LEU A 4 -10.90 -17.34 -11.21
CA LEU A 4 -10.28 -17.01 -9.93
C LEU A 4 -9.34 -18.13 -9.47
N GLY A 5 -9.74 -19.39 -9.68
CA GLY A 5 -8.95 -20.57 -9.30
C GLY A 5 -7.66 -20.73 -10.10
N VAL A 6 -7.68 -20.36 -11.40
CA VAL A 6 -6.48 -20.35 -12.25
C VAL A 6 -5.52 -19.24 -11.82
N GLY A 7 -6.05 -18.05 -11.49
CA GLY A 7 -5.25 -16.96 -10.93
C GLY A 7 -4.58 -17.32 -9.61
N ILE A 8 -5.32 -17.95 -8.69
CA ILE A 8 -4.80 -18.38 -7.38
C ILE A 8 -3.73 -19.48 -7.51
N LYS A 9 -3.89 -20.41 -8.45
CA LYS A 9 -2.92 -21.48 -8.66
C LYS A 9 -1.59 -20.97 -9.27
N ASN A 10 -1.66 -19.92 -10.09
CA ASN A 10 -0.48 -19.36 -10.76
C ASN A 10 0.21 -18.25 -9.95
N CYS A 11 -0.52 -17.46 -9.17
CA CYS A 11 0.01 -16.34 -8.38
C CYS A 11 0.07 -16.60 -6.87
N GLY A 12 -0.40 -17.77 -6.41
CA GLY A 12 -0.58 -18.08 -4.99
C GLY A 12 -1.92 -17.56 -4.44
N PRO A 13 -2.23 -17.86 -3.18
CA PRO A 13 -3.46 -17.42 -2.56
C PRO A 13 -3.53 -15.89 -2.54
N VAL A 14 -4.66 -15.33 -3.00
CA VAL A 14 -4.89 -13.88 -3.02
C VAL A 14 -4.65 -13.21 -1.66
N TRP A 15 -4.92 -13.93 -0.57
CA TRP A 15 -4.66 -13.46 0.79
C TRP A 15 -3.17 -13.29 1.08
N THR A 16 -2.29 -14.12 0.52
CA THR A 16 -0.85 -14.01 0.76
C THR A 16 -0.28 -12.74 0.13
N THR A 17 -0.69 -12.44 -1.12
CA THR A 17 -0.31 -11.20 -1.79
C THR A 17 -0.90 -9.97 -1.09
N TRP A 18 -2.17 -10.04 -0.68
CA TRP A 18 -2.83 -8.95 0.02
C TRP A 18 -2.19 -8.69 1.39
N THR A 19 -1.92 -9.73 2.19
CA THR A 19 -1.26 -9.61 3.49
C THR A 19 0.12 -8.96 3.34
N PHE A 20 0.95 -9.42 2.40
CA PHE A 20 2.27 -8.82 2.18
C PHE A 20 2.18 -7.33 1.80
N TYR A 21 1.27 -6.99 0.88
CA TYR A 21 1.06 -5.60 0.47
C TYR A 21 0.56 -4.72 1.63
N MET A 22 -0.39 -5.23 2.43
CA MET A 22 -0.90 -4.54 3.62
C MET A 22 0.18 -4.37 4.68
N GLU A 23 1.01 -5.37 4.95
CA GLU A 23 2.13 -5.26 5.91
C GLU A 23 3.13 -4.20 5.48
N HIS A 24 3.51 -4.19 4.20
CA HIS A 24 4.40 -3.19 3.65
C HIS A 24 3.80 -1.77 3.75
N PHE A 25 2.52 -1.62 3.39
CA PHE A 25 1.80 -0.37 3.47
C PHE A 25 1.65 0.14 4.91
N CYS A 26 1.25 -0.72 5.84
CA CYS A 26 1.16 -0.41 7.27
C CYS A 26 2.53 -0.04 7.86
N GLY A 27 3.61 -0.68 7.42
CA GLY A 27 4.97 -0.33 7.82
C GLY A 27 5.37 1.08 7.39
N MET A 28 5.04 1.48 6.15
CA MET A 28 5.27 2.84 5.67
C MET A 28 4.48 3.88 6.48
N LEU A 29 3.21 3.60 6.78
CA LEU A 29 2.38 4.49 7.59
C LEU A 29 2.91 4.64 9.02
N GLN A 30 3.39 3.56 9.63
CA GLN A 30 4.00 3.57 10.95
C GLN A 30 5.28 4.43 10.99
N ASN A 31 6.09 4.41 9.92
CA ASN A 31 7.27 5.26 9.82
C ASN A 31 6.91 6.75 9.83
N SER A 32 5.82 7.14 9.16
CA SER A 32 5.30 8.52 9.17
C SER A 32 4.81 8.95 10.56
N LEU A 33 4.37 8.00 11.39
CA LEU A 33 3.93 8.23 12.77
C LEU A 33 5.09 8.27 13.77
N GLN A 34 6.31 7.88 13.37
CA GLN A 34 7.49 7.89 14.26
C GLN A 34 7.88 9.31 14.72
N SER A 35 7.48 10.34 13.97
CA SER A 35 7.71 11.73 14.36
C SER A 35 6.84 12.13 15.55
N GLN A 36 7.47 12.35 16.71
CA GLN A 36 6.78 12.70 17.95
C GLN A 36 6.15 14.10 17.95
N SER A 37 6.66 15.03 17.13
CA SER A 37 6.21 16.43 17.17
C SER A 37 4.87 16.66 16.45
N ARG A 38 4.66 16.01 15.29
CA ARG A 38 3.48 16.23 14.43
C ARG A 38 3.06 14.95 13.68
N PRO A 39 2.69 13.88 14.38
CA PRO A 39 2.42 12.58 13.76
C PRO A 39 1.33 12.64 12.68
N TRP A 40 0.24 13.37 12.94
CA TRP A 40 -0.89 13.49 12.01
C TRP A 40 -0.58 14.31 10.77
N SER A 41 0.19 15.38 10.92
CA SER A 41 0.59 16.24 9.81
C SER A 41 1.56 15.50 8.89
N ASN A 42 2.49 14.73 9.46
CA ASN A 42 3.41 13.88 8.69
C ASN A 42 2.68 12.74 7.98
N LEU A 43 1.76 12.05 8.65
CA LEU A 43 0.92 11.03 8.02
C LEU A 43 0.16 11.58 6.81
N ASN A 44 -0.48 12.74 6.97
CA ASN A 44 -1.22 13.39 5.89
C ASN A 44 -0.32 13.76 4.71
N ASN A 45 0.87 14.33 4.97
CA ASN A 45 1.82 14.65 3.91
C ASN A 45 2.35 13.39 3.21
N SER A 46 2.61 12.30 3.93
CA SER A 46 3.01 11.02 3.32
C SER A 46 1.92 10.45 2.42
N LEU A 47 0.66 10.46 2.85
CA LEU A 47 -0.47 10.02 2.03
C LEU A 47 -0.64 10.88 0.77
N LEU A 48 -0.58 12.21 0.92
CA LEU A 48 -0.66 13.13 -0.22
C LEU A 48 0.48 12.90 -1.21
N HIS A 49 1.71 12.67 -0.72
CA HIS A 49 2.86 12.38 -1.57
C HIS A 49 2.67 11.06 -2.34
N MET A 50 2.19 10.00 -1.67
CA MET A 50 1.89 8.72 -2.34
C MET A 50 0.81 8.89 -3.42
N ALA A 51 -0.28 9.60 -3.12
CA ALA A 51 -1.35 9.86 -4.09
C ALA A 51 -0.85 10.67 -5.30
N TYR A 52 0.03 11.65 -5.07
CA TYR A 52 0.63 12.43 -6.15
C TYR A 52 1.55 11.59 -7.04
N LEU A 53 2.37 10.71 -6.45
CA LEU A 53 3.21 9.78 -7.20
C LEU A 53 2.39 8.78 -8.01
N GLU A 54 1.29 8.27 -7.45
CA GLU A 54 0.35 7.42 -8.19
C GLU A 54 -0.24 8.18 -9.38
N GLN A 55 -0.72 9.41 -9.15
CA GLN A 55 -1.29 10.25 -10.21
C GLN A 55 -0.28 10.53 -11.33
N LEU A 56 0.98 10.78 -11.00
CA LEU A 56 2.05 10.97 -11.99
C LEU A 56 2.41 9.67 -12.72
N GLY A 57 2.45 8.54 -12.02
CA GLY A 57 2.73 7.23 -12.60
C GLY A 57 1.60 6.72 -13.50
N VAL A 58 0.37 7.18 -13.30
CA VAL A 58 -0.79 6.90 -14.17
C VAL A 58 -0.78 7.80 -15.43
N CYS A 59 -0.09 8.94 -15.38
CA CYS A 59 -0.01 9.91 -16.48
C CYS A 59 1.08 9.55 -17.53
N TYR A 60 1.85 8.49 -17.31
CA TYR A 60 2.92 8.01 -18.19
C TYR A 60 2.66 6.57 -18.62
#